data_AF-A0A3C1WIB5-F1
#
_entry.id   AF-A0A3C1WIB5-F1
#
_cell.length_a   1.000
_cell.length_b   1.000
_cell.length_c   1.000
_cell.angle_alpha   90.00
_cell.angle_beta   90.00
_cell.angle_gamma   90.00
#
_symmetry.space_group_name_H-M   'P 1'
#
loop_
_entity.id
_entity.type
_entity.pdbx_description
1 polymer ?
#
loop_
_entity_poly.entity_id
_entity_poly.type
_entity_poly.pdbx_seq_one_letter_code
_entity_poly.pdbx_strand_id
1 'polypeptide(L)'
;MGDLNLDLPALLEASAGTGKTFAVEHLVLRFVVEKPEWEFDSILLLSFTEKTAGDLRKRIRDLLKKESRKDCWTEAERRRLFEAHLRSDEASIHTLHGFCHSILKAHALEN
;
A
#
# COMPACT_ATOMS: atom_id res chain seq x y z
N MET A 1 -9.63 5.71 -12.79
CA MET A 1 -8.36 5.32 -12.12
C MET A 1 -7.65 4.17 -12.83
N GLY A 2 -8.32 3.38 -13.67
CA GLY A 2 -7.67 2.31 -14.45
C GLY A 2 -6.59 2.78 -15.42
N ASP A 3 -6.62 4.05 -15.84
CA ASP A 3 -5.64 4.60 -16.80
C ASP A 3 -4.34 5.11 -16.16
N LEU A 4 -4.18 5.03 -14.83
CA LEU A 4 -2.92 5.46 -14.20
C LEU A 4 -1.82 4.44 -14.52
N ASN A 5 -0.77 4.87 -15.21
CA ASN A 5 0.44 4.07 -15.42
C ASN A 5 1.25 3.98 -14.12
N LEU A 6 1.48 2.77 -13.62
CA LEU A 6 2.18 2.53 -12.36
C LEU A 6 3.70 2.66 -12.45
N ASP A 7 4.26 2.80 -13.66
CA ASP A 7 5.71 2.98 -13.89
C ASP A 7 6.14 4.44 -13.99
N LEU A 8 5.18 5.37 -13.96
CA LEU A 8 5.44 6.79 -14.12
C LEU A 8 5.01 7.58 -12.87
N PRO A 9 5.72 8.67 -12.54
CA PRO A 9 5.26 9.60 -11.51
C PRO A 9 3.85 10.11 -11.84
N ALA A 10 2.99 10.15 -10.82
CA ALA A 10 1.63 10.64 -10.96
C ALA A 10 1.25 11.57 -9.80
N LEU A 11 0.48 12.61 -10.12
CA LEU A 11 -0.18 13.47 -9.15
C LEU A 11 -1.68 13.19 -9.19
N LEU A 12 -2.23 12.81 -8.05
CA LEU A 12 -3.67 12.63 -7.89
C LEU A 12 -4.23 13.78 -7.07
N GLU A 13 -4.90 14.71 -7.75
CA GLU A 13 -5.63 15.79 -7.11
C GLU A 13 -7.06 15.35 -6.77
N ALA A 14 -7.49 15.65 -5.55
CA ALA A 14 -8.82 15.28 -5.08
C ALA A 14 -9.27 16.22 -3.97
N SER A 15 -10.47 16.79 -4.12
CA SER A 15 -11.09 17.71 -3.16
C SER A 15 -11.59 16.99 -1.88
N ALA A 16 -12.03 17.74 -0.88
CA ALA A 16 -12.64 17.15 0.32
C ALA A 16 -13.81 16.24 -0.07
N GLY A 17 -13.88 15.05 0.53
CA GLY A 17 -14.95 14.08 0.28
C GLY A 17 -14.85 13.28 -1.02
N THR A 18 -13.87 13.50 -1.89
CA THR A 18 -13.81 12.82 -3.21
C THR A 18 -13.05 11.49 -3.21
N GLY A 19 -12.94 10.82 -2.05
CA GLY A 19 -12.40 9.46 -1.99
C GLY A 19 -10.87 9.32 -2.11
N LYS A 20 -10.08 10.34 -1.72
CA LYS A 20 -8.59 10.24 -1.69
C LYS A 20 -8.06 8.95 -1.09
N THR A 21 -8.56 8.57 0.08
CA THR A 21 -8.12 7.37 0.78
C THR A 21 -8.52 6.11 0.03
N PHE A 22 -9.72 6.09 -0.55
CA PHE A 22 -10.19 5.00 -1.41
C PHE A 22 -9.28 4.84 -2.64
N ALA A 23 -8.86 5.95 -3.26
CA ALA A 23 -7.93 5.94 -4.37
C ALA A 23 -6.58 5.33 -3.96
N VAL A 24 -6.01 5.76 -2.84
CA VAL A 24 -4.74 5.20 -2.33
C VAL A 24 -4.85 3.69 -2.04
N GLU A 25 -5.90 3.24 -1.37
CA GLU A 25 -6.15 1.81 -1.10
C GLU A 25 -6.20 0.99 -2.40
N HIS A 26 -6.88 1.49 -3.42
CA HIS A 26 -7.00 0.81 -4.70
C HIS A 26 -5.73 0.89 -5.55
N LEU A 27 -4.87 1.90 -5.36
CA LEU A 27 -3.54 1.90 -5.97
C LEU A 27 -2.69 0.77 -5.41
N VAL A 28 -2.71 0.55 -4.09
CA VAL A 28 -1.99 -0.59 -3.49
C VAL A 28 -2.51 -1.91 -4.03
N LEU A 29 -3.84 -2.08 -4.13
CA LEU A 29 -4.44 -3.26 -4.75
C LEU A 29 -3.93 -3.46 -6.19
N ARG A 30 -3.91 -2.39 -6.99
CA ARG A 30 -3.39 -2.42 -8.36
C ARG A 30 -1.92 -2.81 -8.40
N PHE A 31 -1.06 -2.25 -7.54
CA PHE A 31 0.36 -2.67 -7.46
C PHE A 31 0.50 -4.16 -7.18
N VAL A 32 -0.22 -4.72 -6.20
CA VAL A 32 -0.13 -6.15 -5.87
C VAL A 32 -0.52 -7.05 -7.05
N VAL A 33 -1.48 -6.62 -7.87
CA VAL A 33 -2.03 -7.40 -8.99
C VAL A 33 -1.28 -7.18 -10.30
N GLU A 34 -0.96 -5.93 -10.63
CA GLU A 34 -0.39 -5.50 -11.91
C GLU A 34 1.14 -5.53 -11.92
N LYS A 35 1.79 -5.60 -10.74
CA LYS A 35 3.25 -5.63 -10.59
C LYS A 35 3.72 -6.90 -9.85
N PRO A 36 3.50 -8.11 -10.41
CA PRO A 36 3.87 -9.39 -9.78
C PRO A 36 5.36 -9.55 -9.51
N GLU A 37 6.21 -8.76 -10.16
CA GLU A 37 7.66 -8.76 -9.99
C GLU A 37 8.13 -8.03 -8.73
N TRP A 38 7.23 -7.30 -8.04
CA TRP A 38 7.53 -6.57 -6.81
C TRP A 38 6.92 -7.27 -5.60
N GLU A 39 7.68 -7.32 -4.50
CA GLU A 39 7.13 -7.73 -3.22
C GLU A 39 6.25 -6.63 -2.64
N PHE A 40 5.17 -7.02 -1.95
CA PHE A 40 4.27 -6.06 -1.28
C PHE A 40 5.03 -5.12 -0.32
N ASP A 41 6.04 -5.63 0.37
CA ASP A 41 6.84 -4.89 1.34
C ASP A 41 7.72 -3.79 0.68
N SER A 42 7.83 -3.80 -0.65
CA SER A 42 8.51 -2.74 -1.42
C SER A 42 7.68 -1.47 -1.56
N ILE A 43 6.42 -1.47 -1.13
CA ILE A 43 5.54 -0.28 -1.19
C ILE A 43 5.75 0.57 0.06
N LEU A 44 6.30 1.77 -0.11
CA LEU A 44 6.35 2.80 0.93
C LEU A 44 5.17 3.76 0.80
N LEU A 45 4.32 3.82 1.82
CA LEU A 45 3.22 4.79 1.92
C LEU A 45 3.50 5.78 3.05
N LEU A 46 3.53 7.06 2.70
CA LEU A 46 3.72 8.15 3.66
C LEU A 46 2.43 8.96 3.85
N SER A 47 2.19 9.35 5.10
CA SER A 47 1.06 10.18 5.51
C SER A 47 1.52 11.31 6.44
N PHE A 48 0.68 12.34 6.62
CA PHE A 48 1.00 13.44 7.54
C PHE A 48 0.80 13.06 9.01
N THR A 49 -0.20 12.21 9.31
CA THR A 49 -0.53 11.85 10.70
C THR A 49 -0.47 10.35 10.93
N GLU A 50 -0.09 9.97 12.16
CA GLU A 50 -0.07 8.58 12.61
C GLU A 50 -1.46 7.94 12.54
N LYS A 51 -2.50 8.70 12.89
CA LYS A 51 -3.88 8.23 12.78
C LYS A 51 -4.23 7.86 11.34
N THR A 52 -3.93 8.72 10.38
CA THR A 52 -4.19 8.43 8.95
C THR A 52 -3.36 7.25 8.45
N ALA A 53 -2.10 7.13 8.88
CA ALA A 53 -1.27 5.96 8.54
C ALA A 53 -1.86 4.65 9.08
N GLY A 54 -2.28 4.64 10.35
CA GLY A 54 -2.93 3.49 10.98
C GLY A 54 -4.28 3.13 10.34
N ASP A 55 -5.11 4.14 10.05
CA ASP A 55 -6.38 3.96 9.34
C ASP A 55 -6.16 3.36 7.94
N LEU A 56 -5.17 3.87 7.19
CA LEU A 56 -4.81 3.33 5.88
C LEU A 56 -4.34 1.87 5.95
N ARG A 57 -3.47 1.54 6.92
CA ARG A 57 -3.01 0.16 7.13
C ARG A 57 -4.18 -0.80 7.34
N LYS A 58 -5.12 -0.43 8.21
CA LYS A 58 -6.33 -1.23 8.45
C LYS A 58 -7.14 -1.41 7.17
N ARG A 59 -7.38 -0.33 6.42
CA ARG A 59 -8.22 -0.36 5.22
C ARG A 59 -7.59 -1.17 4.09
N ILE A 60 -6.28 -1.05 3.87
CA ILE A 60 -5.54 -1.86 2.90
C ILE A 60 -5.61 -3.34 3.27
N ARG A 61 -5.35 -3.69 4.54
CA ARG A 61 -5.44 -5.08 5.01
C ARG A 61 -6.84 -5.68 4.78
N ASP A 62 -7.88 -4.93 5.13
CA ASP A 62 -9.27 -5.36 4.97
C ASP A 62 -9.66 -5.49 3.49
N LEU A 63 -9.19 -4.57 2.64
CA LEU A 63 -9.38 -4.62 1.19
C LEU A 63 -8.71 -5.86 0.59
N LEU A 64 -7.42 -6.08 0.85
CA LEU A 64 -6.67 -7.22 0.30
C LEU A 64 -7.30 -8.56 0.70
N LYS A 65 -7.72 -8.71 1.96
CA LYS A 65 -8.45 -9.90 2.44
C LYS A 65 -9.77 -10.12 1.71
N LYS A 66 -10.50 -9.05 1.44
CA LYS A 66 -11.77 -9.10 0.73
C LYS A 66 -11.55 -9.49 -0.74
N GLU A 67 -10.58 -8.85 -1.40
CA GLU A 67 -10.27 -9.09 -2.80
C GLU A 67 -9.70 -10.49 -3.04
N SER A 68 -8.86 -11.01 -2.14
CA SER A 68 -8.27 -12.36 -2.27
C SER A 68 -9.29 -13.50 -2.29
N ARG A 69 -10.56 -13.23 -1.94
CA ARG A 69 -11.65 -14.21 -1.90
C ARG A 69 -12.58 -14.13 -3.10
N LYS A 70 -12.39 -13.16 -4.00
CA LYS A 70 -13.28 -13.00 -5.17
C LYS A 70 -12.85 -13.89 -6.32
N ASP A 71 -13.83 -14.51 -6.98
CA ASP A 71 -13.59 -15.38 -8.15
C ASP A 71 -13.27 -14.62 -9.44
N CYS A 72 -13.34 -13.29 -9.44
CA CYS A 72 -12.94 -12.47 -10.59
C CYS A 72 -11.41 -12.41 -10.79
N TRP A 73 -10.64 -12.84 -9.79
CA TRP A 73 -9.18 -12.90 -9.86
C TRP A 73 -8.72 -14.31 -10.23
N THR A 74 -7.62 -14.39 -10.99
CA THR A 74 -6.92 -15.65 -11.24
C THR A 74 -6.38 -16.23 -9.93
N GLU A 75 -6.09 -17.53 -9.92
CA GLU A 75 -5.53 -18.20 -8.73
C GLU A 75 -4.21 -17.55 -8.28
N ALA A 76 -3.36 -17.17 -9.23
CA ALA A 76 -2.10 -16.49 -8.94
C ALA A 76 -2.30 -15.09 -8.32
N GLU A 77 -3.31 -14.34 -8.77
CA GLU A 77 -3.68 -13.04 -8.19
C GLU A 77 -4.26 -13.21 -6.79
N ARG A 78 -5.18 -14.17 -6.58
CA ARG A 78 -5.74 -14.45 -5.24
C ARG A 78 -4.66 -14.81 -4.24
N ARG A 79 -3.70 -15.65 -4.65
CA ARG A 79 -2.55 -16.00 -3.80
C ARG A 79 -1.73 -14.77 -3.41
N ARG A 80 -1.38 -13.92 -4.38
CA ARG A 80 -0.63 -12.67 -4.13
C ARG A 80 -1.39 -11.72 -3.21
N LEU A 81 -2.69 -11.54 -3.43
CA LEU A 81 -3.55 -10.72 -2.57
C LEU A 81 -3.61 -11.26 -1.14
N PHE A 82 -3.69 -12.59 -1.00
CA PHE A 82 -3.70 -13.24 0.31
C PHE A 82 -2.35 -13.11 1.03
N GLU A 83 -1.23 -13.31 0.33
CA GLU A 83 0.11 -13.10 0.87
C GLU A 83 0.33 -11.64 1.30
N ALA A 84 -0.04 -10.68 0.46
CA ALA A 84 0.00 -9.25 0.79
C ALA A 84 -0.89 -8.92 2.02
N HIS A 85 -2.06 -9.54 2.14
CA HIS A 85 -2.92 -9.41 3.33
C HIS A 85 -2.20 -9.87 4.60
N LEU A 86 -1.51 -11.01 4.57
CA LEU A 86 -0.76 -11.53 5.72
C LEU A 86 0.40 -10.60 6.14
N ARG A 87 1.03 -9.93 5.17
CA ARG A 87 2.12 -8.98 5.42
C ARG A 87 1.66 -7.57 5.77
N SER A 88 0.37 -7.27 5.63
CA SER A 88 -0.15 -5.90 5.80
C SER A 88 0.07 -5.29 7.18
N ASP A 89 0.28 -6.08 8.23
CA ASP A 89 0.57 -5.56 9.57
C ASP A 89 1.99 -4.98 9.68
N GLU A 90 2.92 -5.52 8.89
CA GLU A 90 4.32 -5.10 8.76
C GLU A 90 4.53 -4.12 7.60
N ALA A 91 3.48 -3.78 6.85
CA ALA A 91 3.56 -2.87 5.71
C ALA A 91 4.22 -1.52 6.08
N SER A 92 5.09 -1.06 5.18
CA SER A 92 5.81 0.23 5.26
C SER A 92 4.87 1.42 5.08
N ILE A 93 3.93 1.60 6.02
CA ILE A 93 2.94 2.68 6.07
C ILE A 93 3.25 3.53 7.30
N HIS A 94 3.76 4.74 7.07
CA HIS A 94 4.33 5.59 8.11
C HIS A 94 3.92 7.06 7.96
N THR A 95 4.20 7.85 8.99
CA THR A 95 4.46 9.28 8.78
C THR A 95 5.84 9.51 8.20
N LEU A 96 6.09 10.68 7.61
CA LEU A 96 7.43 11.05 7.14
C LEU A 96 8.48 10.95 8.27
N HIS A 97 8.16 11.48 9.46
CA HIS A 97 9.07 11.42 10.61
C HIS A 97 9.28 9.98 11.10
N GLY A 98 8.21 9.18 11.16
CA GLY A 98 8.31 7.77 11.56
C GLY A 98 9.19 6.95 10.61
N PHE A 99 9.11 7.22 9.30
CA PHE A 99 9.97 6.60 8.31
C PHE A 99 11.44 7.06 8.44
N CYS A 100 11.71 8.36 8.55
CA CYS A 100 13.09 8.83 8.75
C CYS A 100 13.72 8.22 10.01
N HIS A 101 12.95 8.10 11.09
CA HIS A 101 13.43 7.46 12.32
C HIS A 101 13.73 5.96 12.16
N SER A 102 12.94 5.23 11.36
CA SER A 102 13.21 3.81 11.11
C SER A 102 14.49 3.61 10.30
N ILE A 103 14.75 4.47 9.31
CA ILE A 103 16.01 4.47 8.54
C ILE A 103 17.20 4.75 9.45
N LEU A 104 17.14 5.79 10.29
CA LEU A 104 18.23 6.11 11.22
C LEU A 104 18.53 4.95 12.18
N LYS A 105 17.50 4.23 12.63
CA LYS A 105 17.67 3.04 13.47
C LYS A 105 18.30 1.86 12.71
N ALA A 106 17.88 1.63 11.47
CA ALA A 106 18.36 0.52 10.66
C ALA A 106 19.85 0.68 10.29
N HIS A 107 20.29 1.91 10.04
CA HIS A 107 21.66 2.25 9.64
C HIS A 107 22.50 2.85 10.77
N ALA A 108 22.11 2.65 12.03
CA ALA A 108 22.75 3.26 13.20
C ALA A 108 24.24 2.87 13.42
N LEU A 109 24.72 1.85 12.71
CA LEU A 109 26.08 1.30 12.82
C LEU A 109 26.87 1.37 11.50
N GLU A 110 26.34 2.03 10.46
CA GLU A 110 27.12 2.32 9.25
C GLU A 110 28.05 3.50 9.52
N ASN A 111 29.23 3.19 10.09
CA ASN A 111 30.40 4.06 10.18
C ASN A 111 31.60 3.37 9.54
#